data_AF-A0A1G7IWY0-F1
#
_entry.id   AF-A0A1G7IWY0-F1
#
_cell.length_a   1.000
_cell.length_b   1.000
_cell.length_c   1.000
_cell.angle_alpha   90.00
_cell.angle_beta   90.00
_cell.angle_gamma   90.00
#
_symmetry.space_group_name_H-M   'P 1'
#
loop_
_entity.id
_entity.type
_entity.pdbx_description
1 polymer ?
#
loop_
_entity_poly.entity_id
_entity_poly.type
_entity_poly.pdbx_seq_one_letter_code
_entity_poly.pdbx_strand_id
1 'polypeptide(L)'
;MLGLASEKKRVLGLEVAGTIDAVGKNVNQFKAGNRVYYLRSINNLDGGFAEYSRTTTHTASKLPREIPFGVAAMVPAAGFTAYQAVIQKLRPLPIILIHGGAGEVGGYAIQLAKIILRA
;
A
#
# COMPACT_ATOMS: atom_id res chain seq x y z
N MET A 1 5.21 -41.66 6.47
CA MET A 1 5.65 -40.53 7.33
C MET A 1 5.24 -39.26 6.60
N LEU A 2 4.09 -38.68 6.94
CA LEU A 2 3.62 -37.42 6.33
C LEU A 2 4.56 -36.32 6.81
N GLY A 3 5.40 -35.80 5.91
CA GLY A 3 6.23 -34.64 6.18
C GLY A 3 5.33 -33.44 6.44
N LEU A 4 5.07 -33.14 7.71
CA LEU A 4 4.45 -31.89 8.11
C LEU A 4 5.33 -30.77 7.55
N ALA A 5 4.78 -30.04 6.58
CA ALA A 5 5.44 -28.85 6.05
C ALA A 5 5.83 -27.98 7.24
N SER A 6 7.12 -27.68 7.37
CA SER A 6 7.60 -26.69 8.34
C SER A 6 6.84 -25.40 8.06
N GLU A 7 5.95 -24.99 8.97
CA GLU A 7 5.32 -23.69 8.92
C GLU A 7 6.43 -22.64 8.99
N LYS A 8 6.74 -22.00 7.86
CA LYS A 8 7.69 -20.89 7.85
C LYS A 8 7.10 -19.78 8.70
N LYS A 9 7.81 -19.42 9.79
CA LYS A 9 7.47 -18.27 10.63
C LYS A 9 7.23 -17.05 9.74
N ARG A 10 6.07 -16.42 9.91
CA ARG A 10 5.60 -15.29 9.11
C ARG A 10 5.27 -14.12 10.02
N VAL A 11 5.83 -12.96 9.70
CA VAL A 11 5.41 -11.67 10.25
C VAL A 11 4.25 -11.17 9.39
N LEU A 12 3.15 -10.78 10.03
CA LEU A 12 1.95 -10.25 9.36
C LEU A 12 2.08 -8.75 9.05
N GLY A 13 1.07 -8.17 8.40
CA GLY A 13 1.03 -6.76 8.00
C GLY A 13 1.49 -6.55 6.55
N LEU A 14 0.54 -6.13 5.69
CA LEU A 14 0.78 -5.92 4.27
C LEU A 14 1.19 -4.48 3.94
N GLU A 15 0.78 -3.53 4.75
CA GLU A 15 1.00 -2.11 4.52
C GLU A 15 1.99 -1.58 5.55
N VAL A 16 2.92 -0.76 5.09
CA VAL A 16 3.98 -0.20 5.95
C VAL A 16 4.18 1.26 5.61
N ALA A 17 4.37 2.08 6.63
CA ALA A 17 4.91 3.43 6.51
C ALA A 17 6.00 3.63 7.56
N GLY A 18 7.12 4.22 7.15
CA GLY A 18 8.27 4.37 8.04
C GLY A 18 9.44 5.10 7.39
N THR A 19 10.60 4.99 8.01
CA THR A 19 11.85 5.59 7.53
C THR A 19 12.75 4.49 7.00
N ILE A 20 13.40 4.72 5.86
CA ILE A 20 14.39 3.79 5.32
C ILE A 20 15.59 3.75 6.26
N ASP A 21 15.90 2.56 6.77
CA ASP A 21 17.11 2.28 7.54
C ASP A 21 18.32 2.07 6.61
N ALA A 22 18.19 1.15 5.65
CA ALA A 22 19.23 0.83 4.67
C ALA A 22 18.66 0.61 3.27
N VAL A 23 19.52 0.77 2.25
CA VAL A 23 19.21 0.48 0.85
C VAL A 23 20.21 -0.49 0.26
N GLY A 24 19.77 -1.29 -0.73
CA GLY A 24 20.66 -2.18 -1.46
C GLY A 24 21.64 -1.43 -2.37
N LYS A 25 22.75 -2.07 -2.73
CA LYS A 25 23.84 -1.49 -3.55
C LYS A 25 23.42 -0.84 -4.89
N ASN A 26 22.29 -1.25 -5.45
CA ASN A 26 21.80 -0.79 -6.76
C ASN A 26 20.58 0.15 -6.64
N VAL A 27 20.30 0.66 -5.45
CA VAL A 27 19.16 1.56 -5.19
C VAL A 27 19.65 3.00 -5.22
N ASN A 28 19.18 3.77 -6.19
CA ASN A 28 19.64 5.15 -6.44
C ASN A 28 18.55 6.20 -6.16
N GLN A 29 17.28 5.81 -6.19
CA GLN A 29 16.13 6.70 -6.03
C GLN A 29 15.73 6.93 -4.56
N PHE A 30 16.30 6.15 -3.64
CA PHE A 30 16.04 6.18 -2.20
C PHE A 30 17.36 6.20 -1.43
N LYS A 31 17.32 6.74 -0.21
CA LYS A 31 18.42 6.70 0.76
C LYS A 31 17.90 6.54 2.18
N ALA A 32 18.79 6.14 3.09
CA ALA A 32 18.52 6.12 4.52
C ALA A 32 17.95 7.48 4.99
N GLY A 33 17.01 7.44 5.93
CA GLY A 33 16.30 8.62 6.41
C GLY A 33 15.14 9.10 5.52
N ASN A 34 14.95 8.55 4.31
CA ASN A 34 13.76 8.86 3.52
C ASN A 34 12.50 8.28 4.19
N ARG A 35 11.45 9.09 4.25
CA ARG A 35 10.12 8.64 4.67
C ARG A 35 9.44 7.97 3.48
N VAL A 36 8.91 6.77 3.69
CA VAL A 36 8.26 5.97 2.66
C VAL A 36 7.04 5.25 3.18
N TYR A 37 6.20 4.84 2.26
CA TYR A 37 5.08 3.93 2.49
C TYR A 37 4.96 2.98 1.30
N TYR A 38 4.46 1.77 1.55
CA TYR A 38 4.33 0.74 0.52
C TYR A 38 3.31 -0.34 0.85
N LEU A 39 2.83 -1.00 -0.20
CA LEU A 39 2.06 -2.24 -0.12
C LEU A 39 2.98 -3.42 -0.43
N ARG A 40 2.92 -4.46 0.40
CA ARG A 40 3.65 -5.71 0.21
C ARG A 40 2.84 -6.73 -0.55
N SER A 41 3.55 -7.69 -1.15
CA SER A 41 2.95 -8.93 -1.62
C SER A 41 2.57 -9.83 -0.44
N ILE A 42 1.39 -10.46 -0.53
CA ILE A 42 0.91 -11.47 0.43
C ILE A 42 1.82 -12.69 0.55
N ASN A 43 2.64 -12.94 -0.48
CA ASN A 43 3.56 -14.08 -0.50
C ASN A 43 4.83 -13.85 0.32
N ASN A 44 5.13 -12.61 0.71
CA ASN A 44 6.35 -12.30 1.46
C ASN A 44 6.20 -12.66 2.96
N LEU A 45 7.26 -13.17 3.58
CA LEU A 45 7.24 -13.67 4.97
C LEU A 45 7.54 -12.62 6.04
N ASP A 46 8.14 -11.49 5.66
CA ASP A 46 8.71 -10.44 6.52
C ASP A 46 7.80 -9.18 6.64
N GLY A 47 6.54 -9.36 7.04
CA GLY A 47 5.51 -8.31 7.11
C GLY A 47 5.81 -7.07 7.97
N GLY A 48 4.83 -6.16 7.98
CA GLY A 48 4.92 -4.84 8.61
C GLY A 48 4.65 -4.76 10.11
N PHE A 49 4.11 -5.81 10.74
CA PHE A 49 3.89 -5.86 12.18
C PHE A 49 5.19 -6.20 12.93
N ALA A 50 6.22 -5.41 12.67
CA ALA A 50 7.56 -5.48 13.23
C ALA A 50 8.23 -4.11 13.11
N GLU A 51 9.31 -3.90 13.86
CA GLU A 51 10.10 -2.66 13.80
C GLU A 51 10.83 -2.48 12.44
N TYR A 52 11.09 -3.60 11.75
CA TYR A 52 11.75 -3.62 10.44
C TYR A 52 10.99 -4.51 9.46
N SER A 53 10.96 -4.09 8.21
CA SER A 53 10.39 -4.83 7.09
C SER A 53 11.18 -4.51 5.81
N ARG A 54 11.19 -5.42 4.84
CA ARG A 54 11.92 -5.23 3.57
C ARG A 54 10.95 -5.07 2.41
N THR A 55 11.31 -4.25 1.45
CA THR A 55 10.52 -4.09 0.22
C THR A 55 11.42 -3.85 -0.97
N THR A 56 10.85 -3.93 -2.15
CA THR A 56 11.52 -3.58 -3.40
C THR A 56 11.32 -2.11 -3.73
N THR A 57 12.23 -1.51 -4.47
CA THR A 57 12.13 -0.08 -4.80
C THR A 57 10.91 0.28 -5.64
N HIS A 58 10.36 -0.65 -6.43
CA HIS A 58 9.21 -0.39 -7.30
C HIS A 58 7.87 -0.37 -6.54
N THR A 59 7.83 -0.91 -5.32
CA THR A 59 6.63 -0.91 -4.46
C THR A 59 6.64 0.25 -3.45
N ALA A 60 7.80 0.89 -3.25
CA ALA A 60 7.97 2.00 -2.34
C ALA A 60 7.64 3.34 -2.97
N SER A 61 6.90 4.16 -2.23
CA SER A 61 6.59 5.54 -2.58
C SER A 61 7.12 6.50 -1.52
N LYS A 62 7.58 7.68 -1.94
CA LYS A 62 8.02 8.74 -1.01
C LYS A 62 6.83 9.28 -0.23
N LEU A 63 7.02 9.49 1.07
CA LEU A 63 6.01 10.05 1.97
C LEU A 63 6.31 11.54 2.23
N PRO A 64 5.43 12.48 1.85
CA PRO A 64 5.58 13.90 2.18
C PRO A 64 5.73 14.13 3.68
N ARG A 65 6.48 15.16 4.10
CA ARG A 65 6.83 15.43 5.51
C ARG A 65 5.60 15.73 6.37
N GLU A 66 4.57 16.26 5.76
CA GLU A 66 3.35 16.76 6.38
C GLU A 66 2.39 15.62 6.76
N ILE A 67 2.54 14.44 6.12
CA ILE A 67 1.65 13.30 6.34
C ILE A 67 2.21 12.42 7.48
N PRO A 68 1.46 12.20 8.58
CA PRO A 68 1.87 11.30 9.66
C PRO A 68 1.98 9.84 9.17
N PHE A 69 2.88 9.05 9.78
CA PHE A 69 3.06 7.65 9.39
C PHE A 69 1.80 6.80 9.57
N GLY A 70 1.03 7.02 10.65
CA GLY A 70 -0.22 6.30 10.88
C GLY A 70 -1.24 6.51 9.75
N VAL A 71 -1.37 7.76 9.27
CA VAL A 71 -2.23 8.08 8.12
C VAL A 71 -1.69 7.43 6.85
N ALA A 72 -0.38 7.52 6.62
CA ALA A 72 0.27 6.96 5.44
C ALA A 72 0.13 5.43 5.34
N ALA A 73 0.13 4.73 6.47
CA ALA A 73 0.02 3.27 6.52
C ALA A 73 -1.36 2.76 6.09
N MET A 74 -2.41 3.59 6.12
CA MET A 74 -3.78 3.23 5.73
C MET A 74 -4.08 3.39 4.22
N VAL A 75 -3.11 3.89 3.46
CA VAL A 75 -3.27 4.22 2.04
C VAL A 75 -2.93 3.05 1.09
N PRO A 76 -1.85 2.27 1.28
CA PRO A 76 -1.30 1.44 0.21
C PRO A 76 -2.24 0.38 -0.38
N ALA A 77 -2.98 -0.36 0.42
CA ALA A 77 -3.92 -1.38 -0.02
C ALA A 77 -5.23 -0.73 -0.47
N ALA A 78 -5.87 0.02 0.42
CA ALA A 78 -7.20 0.56 0.16
C ALA A 78 -7.19 1.61 -0.97
N GLY A 79 -6.28 2.57 -0.90
CA GLY A 79 -6.14 3.64 -1.87
C GLY A 79 -5.68 3.14 -3.24
N PHE A 80 -4.68 2.24 -3.29
CA PHE A 80 -4.24 1.65 -4.56
C PHE A 80 -5.35 0.81 -5.21
N THR A 81 -6.07 0.01 -4.43
CA THR A 81 -7.20 -0.79 -4.94
C THR A 81 -8.29 0.10 -5.52
N ALA A 82 -8.67 1.15 -4.79
CA ALA A 82 -9.65 2.12 -5.27
C ALA A 82 -9.17 2.84 -6.54
N TYR A 83 -7.90 3.24 -6.60
CA TYR A 83 -7.29 3.88 -7.77
C TYR A 83 -7.32 2.98 -8.99
N GLN A 84 -6.93 1.71 -8.86
CA GLN A 84 -7.03 0.76 -9.96
C GLN A 84 -8.46 0.60 -10.46
N ALA A 85 -9.42 0.45 -9.53
CA ALA A 85 -10.82 0.25 -9.88
C ALA A 85 -11.42 1.48 -10.59
N VAL A 86 -11.23 2.68 -10.03
CA VAL A 86 -11.92 3.89 -10.47
C VAL A 86 -11.17 4.65 -11.57
N ILE A 87 -9.84 4.74 -11.51
CA ILE A 87 -9.06 5.54 -12.47
C ILE A 87 -8.56 4.69 -13.63
N GLN A 88 -8.10 3.47 -13.38
CA GLN A 88 -7.46 2.66 -14.43
C GLN A 88 -8.42 1.75 -15.18
N LYS A 89 -9.48 1.24 -14.52
CA LYS A 89 -10.37 0.21 -15.09
C LYS A 89 -11.77 0.72 -15.41
N LEU A 90 -12.27 1.70 -14.67
CA LEU A 90 -13.62 2.20 -14.88
C LEU A 90 -13.69 2.97 -16.21
N ARG A 91 -14.72 2.68 -17.00
CA ARG A 91 -15.07 3.47 -18.19
C ARG A 91 -15.98 4.63 -17.78
N PRO A 92 -16.02 5.74 -18.54
CA PRO A 92 -16.90 6.87 -18.24
C PRO A 92 -18.36 6.41 -18.07
N LEU A 93 -18.97 6.79 -16.94
CA LEU A 93 -20.36 6.50 -16.61
C LEU A 93 -20.96 7.73 -15.90
N PRO A 94 -22.24 8.05 -16.14
CA PRO A 94 -22.90 9.19 -15.50
C PRO A 94 -23.17 8.95 -14.01
N ILE A 95 -23.29 7.69 -13.58
CA ILE A 95 -23.55 7.29 -12.19
C ILE A 95 -22.62 6.14 -11.84
N ILE A 96 -21.96 6.22 -10.67
CA ILE A 96 -21.05 5.20 -10.16
C ILE A 96 -21.63 4.68 -8.83
N LEU A 97 -22.02 3.40 -8.80
CA LEU A 97 -22.41 2.71 -7.56
C LEU A 97 -21.17 2.17 -6.84
N ILE A 98 -21.03 2.50 -5.55
CA ILE A 98 -19.91 2.04 -4.71
C ILE A 98 -20.49 1.24 -3.54
N HIS A 99 -20.33 -0.07 -3.58
CA HIS A 99 -20.68 -0.94 -2.45
C HIS A 99 -19.71 -0.72 -1.28
N GLY A 100 -20.23 -0.77 -0.05
CA GLY A 100 -19.40 -0.62 1.15
C GLY A 100 -18.70 0.75 1.24
N GLY A 101 -19.37 1.82 0.82
CA GLY A 101 -18.79 3.17 0.72
C GLY A 101 -18.17 3.72 2.01
N ALA A 102 -18.59 3.24 3.19
CA ALA A 102 -18.02 3.63 4.48
C ALA A 102 -16.73 2.85 4.86
N GLY A 103 -16.38 1.78 4.13
CA GLY A 103 -15.13 1.05 4.32
C GLY A 103 -13.94 1.75 3.66
N GLU A 104 -12.72 1.29 3.92
CA GLU A 104 -11.51 1.98 3.46
C GLU A 104 -11.44 2.14 1.94
N VAL A 105 -11.57 1.03 1.20
CA VAL A 105 -11.59 1.04 -0.27
C VAL A 105 -12.74 1.91 -0.81
N GLY A 106 -13.93 1.77 -0.22
CA GLY A 106 -15.12 2.52 -0.61
C GLY A 106 -14.94 4.03 -0.41
N GLY A 107 -14.36 4.44 0.71
CA GLY A 107 -14.08 5.83 1.04
C GLY A 107 -13.11 6.49 0.06
N TYR A 108 -12.02 5.80 -0.30
CA TYR A 108 -11.12 6.27 -1.36
C TYR A 108 -11.81 6.29 -2.73
N ALA A 109 -12.59 5.26 -3.05
CA ALA A 109 -13.32 5.18 -4.32
C ALA A 109 -14.31 6.33 -4.48
N ILE A 110 -15.03 6.73 -3.42
CA ILE A 110 -15.95 7.87 -3.44
C ILE A 110 -15.19 9.16 -3.75
N GLN A 111 -14.03 9.38 -3.12
CA GLN A 111 -13.22 10.57 -3.35
C GLN A 111 -12.70 10.63 -4.79
N LEU A 112 -12.18 9.51 -5.31
CA LEU A 112 -11.70 9.42 -6.69
C LEU A 112 -12.83 9.57 -7.72
N ALA A 113 -13.99 8.95 -7.48
CA ALA A 113 -15.17 9.08 -8.32
C ALA A 113 -15.64 10.54 -8.41
N LYS A 114 -15.64 11.27 -7.29
CA LYS A 114 -15.96 12.70 -7.26
C LYS A 114 -14.99 13.54 -8.09
N ILE A 115 -13.70 13.17 -8.15
CA ILE A 115 -12.71 13.90 -8.96
C ILE A 115 -13.02 13.71 -10.45
N ILE A 116 -13.26 12.48 -10.90
CA ILE A 116 -13.48 12.21 -12.34
C ILE A 116 -14.86 12.62 -12.84
N LEU A 117 -15.89 12.69 -11.98
CA LEU A 117 -17.22 13.16 -12.36
C LEU A 117 -17.32 14.70 -12.41
N ARG A 118 -16.37 15.40 -11.78
CA ARG A 118 -16.26 16.87 -11.81
C ARG A 118 -15.31 17.37 -12.89
N ALA A 119 -14.54 16.47 -13.51
CA ALA A 119 -13.65 16.77 -14.64
C ALA A 119 -14.44 16.72 -15.95
#